data_AF-A0A0W7W9F0-F1
#
_entry.id   AF-A0A0W7W9F0-F1
#
_cell.length_a   1.000
_cell.length_b   1.000
_cell.length_c   1.000
_cell.angle_alpha   90.00
_cell.angle_beta   90.00
_cell.angle_gamma   90.00
#
_symmetry.space_group_name_H-M   'P 1'
#
loop_
_entity.id
_entity.type
_entity.pdbx_description
1 polymer ?
#
loop_
_entity_poly.entity_id
_entity_poly.type
_entity_poly.pdbx_seq_one_letter_code
_entity_poly.pdbx_strand_id
1 'polypeptide(L)'
;MGLAGRVRDAPTDDKGEVVRSDFVVLYGAGPDGEGDGRYGTVPRPDSDAEYEFCVRAVSDAPAGVRLLMEKVLLTVGRKPTIAGRRADPVTIAFEPAKVDNSVSPPLHFQDAWLTFTSRRG
;
A
#
# COMPACT_ATOMS: atom_id res chain seq x y z
N MET A 1 10.37 -8.26 -13.63
CA MET A 1 10.30 -8.85 -12.28
C MET A 1 8.92 -8.54 -11.73
N GLY A 2 8.03 -9.54 -11.67
CA GLY A 2 6.66 -9.37 -11.19
C GLY A 2 6.61 -9.48 -9.66
N LEU A 3 6.01 -8.51 -9.00
CA LEU A 3 5.71 -8.53 -7.57
C LEU A 3 4.49 -9.43 -7.29
N ALA A 4 4.61 -10.72 -7.64
CA ALA A 4 3.58 -11.71 -7.38
C ALA A 4 3.92 -12.51 -6.11
N GLY A 5 3.06 -12.44 -5.10
CA GLY A 5 2.81 -13.58 -4.21
C GLY A 5 3.63 -13.70 -2.91
N ARG A 6 4.12 -12.62 -2.31
CA ARG A 6 4.57 -12.66 -0.90
C ARG A 6 4.09 -11.41 -0.15
N VAL A 7 2.85 -11.44 0.31
CA VAL A 7 2.41 -10.55 1.40
C VAL A 7 3.08 -11.10 2.65
N ARG A 8 4.15 -10.44 3.10
CA ARG A 8 4.71 -10.66 4.44
C ARG A 8 4.35 -9.42 5.25
N ASP A 9 3.74 -9.63 6.41
CA ASP A 9 3.37 -8.54 7.34
C ASP A 9 4.58 -7.70 7.78
N ALA A 10 5.78 -8.28 7.70
CA ALA A 10 7.05 -7.57 7.80
C ALA A 10 8.12 -8.21 6.90
N PRO A 11 9.04 -7.41 6.31
CA PRO A 11 10.23 -7.94 5.65
C PRO A 11 11.06 -8.74 6.66
N THR A 12 11.65 -9.85 6.21
CA THR A 12 12.57 -10.65 7.02
C THR A 12 13.97 -10.63 6.42
N ASP A 13 14.98 -10.64 7.27
CA ASP A 13 16.38 -10.76 6.85
C ASP A 13 16.71 -12.18 6.35
N ASP A 14 17.96 -12.41 5.96
CA ASP A 14 18.45 -13.72 5.50
C ASP A 14 18.36 -14.82 6.57
N LYS A 15 18.12 -14.46 7.84
CA LYS A 15 17.95 -15.36 8.98
C LYS A 15 16.48 -15.62 9.31
N GLY A 16 15.55 -15.00 8.58
CA GLY A 16 14.11 -15.13 8.82
C GLY A 16 13.59 -14.24 9.95
N GLU A 17 14.41 -13.35 10.50
CA GLU A 17 14.03 -12.41 11.54
C GLU A 17 13.40 -11.16 10.92
N VAL A 18 12.47 -10.52 11.64
CA VAL A 18 11.87 -9.27 11.17
C VAL A 18 12.95 -8.21 11.00
N VAL A 19 13.03 -7.61 9.80
CA VAL A 19 13.94 -6.50 9.53
C VAL A 19 13.53 -5.32 10.41
N ARG A 20 14.42 -4.94 11.33
CA ARG A 20 14.28 -3.75 12.15
C ARG A 20 14.93 -2.57 11.44
N SER A 21 14.25 -2.03 10.44
CA SER A 21 14.68 -0.87 9.66
C SER A 21 13.50 -0.03 9.20
N ASP A 22 13.76 1.05 8.48
CA ASP A 22 12.74 1.81 7.78
C ASP A 22 12.21 1.02 6.58
N PHE A 23 10.92 0.69 6.57
CA PHE A 23 10.29 0.01 5.43
C PHE A 23 8.82 0.41 5.25
N VAL A 24 8.30 0.12 4.06
CA VAL A 24 6.90 0.31 3.70
C VAL A 24 6.29 -1.04 3.36
N VAL A 25 5.16 -1.35 3.97
CA VAL A 25 4.31 -2.49 3.61
C VAL A 25 3.20 -1.97 2.70
N LEU A 26 3.12 -2.50 1.49
CA LEU A 26 1.99 -2.30 0.58
C LEU A 26 1.10 -3.54 0.69
N TYR A 27 -0.05 -3.40 1.32
CA TYR A 27 -1.05 -4.46 1.32
C TYR A 27 -1.69 -4.53 -0.06
N GLY A 28 -1.90 -5.76 -0.55
CA GLY A 28 -2.57 -5.98 -1.82
C GLY A 28 -3.93 -5.29 -1.84
N ALA A 29 -4.22 -4.62 -2.95
CA ALA A 29 -5.55 -4.12 -3.25
C ALA A 29 -6.19 -5.03 -4.30
N GLY A 30 -7.47 -5.29 -4.14
CA GLY A 30 -8.34 -5.70 -5.23
C GLY A 30 -9.51 -4.72 -5.33
N PRO A 31 -10.29 -4.75 -6.42
CA PRO A 31 -11.42 -3.85 -6.59
C PRO A 31 -12.42 -4.01 -5.45
N ASP A 32 -12.72 -2.90 -4.77
CA ASP A 32 -13.65 -2.89 -3.64
C ASP A 32 -15.08 -2.98 -4.18
N GLY A 33 -15.60 -4.21 -4.11
CA GLY A 33 -16.85 -4.63 -4.74
C GLY A 33 -16.93 -6.13 -5.03
N GLU A 34 -15.78 -6.84 -5.07
CA GLU A 34 -15.73 -8.24 -5.50
C GLU A 34 -15.53 -9.30 -4.37
N GLY A 35 -15.80 -8.96 -3.10
CA GLY A 35 -15.83 -9.95 -2.00
C GLY A 35 -14.49 -10.69 -1.81
N ASP A 36 -14.44 -11.96 -1.43
CA ASP A 36 -13.15 -12.69 -1.27
C ASP A 36 -12.45 -13.04 -2.61
N GLY A 37 -13.06 -12.72 -3.75
CA GLY A 37 -12.56 -13.04 -5.09
C GLY A 37 -11.62 -12.00 -5.71
N ARG A 38 -11.40 -10.84 -5.06
CA ARG A 38 -10.74 -9.64 -5.63
C ARG A 38 -9.33 -9.86 -6.19
N TYR A 39 -8.66 -10.93 -5.76
CA TYR A 39 -7.31 -11.29 -6.21
C TYR A 39 -7.27 -12.33 -7.34
N GLY A 40 -8.42 -12.92 -7.69
CA GLY A 40 -8.55 -13.99 -8.68
C GLY A 40 -9.49 -13.68 -9.85
N THR A 41 -10.21 -12.56 -9.78
CA THR A 41 -11.16 -12.13 -10.82
C THR A 41 -10.45 -11.34 -11.91
N VAL A 42 -10.67 -11.74 -13.16
CA VAL A 42 -10.26 -10.94 -14.33
C VAL A 42 -11.19 -9.72 -14.36
N PRO A 43 -10.67 -8.48 -14.27
CA PRO A 43 -11.49 -7.29 -14.34
C PRO A 43 -12.32 -7.33 -15.62
N ARG A 44 -13.64 -7.23 -15.50
CA ARG A 44 -14.48 -7.25 -16.70
C ARG A 44 -14.15 -6.03 -17.55
N PRO A 45 -14.00 -6.19 -18.88
CA PRO A 45 -13.62 -5.09 -19.77
C PRO A 45 -14.66 -3.97 -19.80
N ASP A 46 -15.86 -4.21 -19.28
CA ASP A 46 -16.99 -3.29 -19.31
C ASP A 46 -17.24 -2.50 -18.01
N SER A 47 -16.63 -2.85 -16.87
CA SER A 47 -16.88 -2.21 -15.57
C SER A 47 -15.89 -1.08 -15.25
N ASP A 48 -16.33 -0.10 -14.46
CA ASP A 48 -15.44 0.80 -13.71
C ASP A 48 -14.97 0.09 -12.43
N ALA A 49 -13.73 0.34 -12.02
CA ALA A 49 -13.13 -0.33 -10.86
C ALA A 49 -12.43 0.69 -9.96
N GLU A 50 -12.79 0.72 -8.69
CA GLU A 50 -12.08 1.47 -7.66
C GLU A 50 -10.99 0.59 -7.07
N TYR A 51 -9.77 1.11 -7.00
CA TYR A 51 -8.65 0.43 -6.38
C TYR A 51 -8.28 1.16 -5.10
N GLU A 52 -8.13 0.40 -4.02
CA GLU A 52 -7.74 0.92 -2.72
C GLU A 52 -6.57 0.11 -2.14
N PHE A 53 -5.42 0.76 -2.00
CA PHE A 53 -4.20 0.16 -1.44
C PHE A 53 -3.92 0.71 -0.05
N CYS A 54 -3.86 -0.15 0.95
CA CYS A 54 -3.34 0.22 2.26
C CYS A 54 -1.81 0.21 2.21
N VAL A 55 -1.19 1.29 2.66
CA VAL A 55 0.24 1.45 2.80
C VAL A 55 0.55 1.74 4.26
N ARG A 56 1.44 0.93 4.85
CA ARG A 56 1.96 1.14 6.19
C ARG A 56 3.43 1.49 6.13
N ALA A 57 3.81 2.67 6.61
CA ALA A 57 5.21 2.99 6.89
C ALA A 57 5.56 2.50 8.29
N VAL A 58 6.72 1.86 8.46
CA VAL A 58 7.23 1.36 9.73
C VAL A 58 8.67 1.85 9.91
N SER A 59 9.00 2.29 11.11
CA SER A 59 10.35 2.69 11.52
C SER A 59 10.51 2.53 13.03
N ASP A 60 11.75 2.37 13.51
CA ASP A 60 12.08 2.46 14.94
C ASP A 60 12.17 3.92 15.45
N ALA A 61 11.98 4.90 14.56
CA ALA A 61 11.96 6.33 14.88
C ALA A 61 10.75 7.06 14.25
N PRO A 62 10.14 8.03 14.97
CA PRO A 62 9.04 8.83 14.40
C PRO A 62 9.41 9.59 13.12
N ALA A 63 10.68 10.01 13.00
CA ALA A 63 11.17 10.72 11.84
C ALA A 63 11.26 9.83 10.59
N GLY A 64 11.61 8.55 10.75
CA GLY A 64 11.66 7.59 9.64
C GLY A 64 10.28 7.40 9.02
N VAL A 65 9.23 7.25 9.85
CA VAL A 65 7.84 7.16 9.38
C VAL A 65 7.44 8.37 8.53
N ARG A 66 7.80 9.59 8.96
CA ARG A 66 7.50 10.82 8.23
C ARG A 66 8.19 10.87 6.87
N LEU A 67 9.48 10.55 6.81
CA LEU A 67 10.24 10.52 5.56
C LEU A 67 9.72 9.46 4.58
N LEU A 68 9.28 8.31 5.09
CA LEU A 68 8.64 7.29 4.26
C LEU A 68 7.30 7.78 3.72
N MET A 69 6.47 8.42 4.54
CA MET A 69 5.18 8.95 4.11
C MET A 69 5.30 10.13 3.15
N GLU A 70 6.34 10.96 3.25
CA GLU A 70 6.66 11.97 2.24
C GLU A 70 6.92 11.35 0.87
N LYS A 71 7.57 10.18 0.80
CA LYS A 71 7.76 9.46 -0.46
C LYS A 71 6.44 8.91 -1.01
N VAL A 72 5.54 8.45 -0.13
CA VAL A 72 4.20 8.02 -0.53
C VAL A 72 3.38 9.20 -1.05
N LEU A 73 3.47 10.37 -0.42
CA LEU A 73 2.80 11.60 -0.87
C LEU A 73 3.15 11.99 -2.32
N LEU A 74 4.35 11.66 -2.80
CA LEU A 74 4.75 11.93 -4.19
C LEU A 74 3.92 11.19 -5.23
N THR A 75 3.13 10.18 -4.84
CA THR A 75 2.20 9.49 -5.76
C THR A 75 0.91 10.24 -5.97
N VAL A 76 0.53 11.16 -5.07
CA VAL A 76 -0.71 11.94 -5.17
C VAL A 76 -0.72 12.73 -6.46
N GLY A 77 -1.87 12.71 -7.16
CA GLY A 77 -2.03 13.41 -8.44
C GLY A 77 -1.40 12.68 -9.64
N ARG A 78 -0.59 11.63 -9.43
CA ARG A 78 -0.09 10.81 -10.54
C ARG A 78 -1.19 9.88 -11.04
N LYS A 79 -1.21 9.61 -12.36
CA LYS A 79 -2.14 8.69 -12.99
C LYS A 79 -1.47 7.33 -13.22
N PRO A 80 -1.93 6.24 -12.59
CA PRO A 80 -1.43 4.91 -12.87
C PRO A 80 -1.68 4.52 -14.33
N THR A 81 -0.78 3.71 -14.90
CA THR A 81 -0.99 3.15 -16.24
C THR A 81 -1.59 1.76 -16.10
N ILE A 82 -2.82 1.58 -16.60
CA ILE A 82 -3.50 0.29 -16.67
C ILE A 82 -3.76 -0.01 -18.15
N ALA A 83 -3.30 -1.18 -18.62
CA ALA A 83 -3.40 -1.54 -20.02
C ALA A 83 -4.86 -1.50 -20.50
N GLY A 84 -5.13 -0.71 -21.55
CA GLY A 84 -6.45 -0.56 -22.14
C GLY A 84 -7.47 0.25 -21.32
N ARG A 85 -7.04 0.97 -20.27
CA ARG A 85 -7.94 1.72 -19.38
C ARG A 85 -7.45 3.13 -19.08
N ARG A 86 -8.38 4.03 -18.76
CA ARG A 86 -8.08 5.35 -18.18
C ARG A 86 -8.06 5.21 -16.67
N ALA A 87 -7.10 5.85 -16.01
CA ALA A 87 -7.06 5.92 -14.56
C ALA A 87 -7.12 7.39 -14.13
N ASP A 88 -7.89 7.63 -13.08
CA ASP A 88 -7.88 8.91 -12.38
C ASP A 88 -6.57 9.09 -11.61
N PRO A 89 -6.23 10.35 -11.27
CA PRO A 89 -5.12 10.62 -10.37
C PRO A 89 -5.30 9.91 -9.02
N VAL A 90 -4.21 9.42 -8.45
CA VAL A 90 -4.20 8.83 -7.11
C VAL A 90 -4.54 9.90 -6.07
N THR A 91 -5.46 9.56 -5.17
CA THR A 91 -5.73 10.28 -3.92
C THR A 91 -5.20 9.51 -2.72
N ILE A 92 -5.00 10.21 -1.61
CA ILE A 92 -4.50 9.60 -0.38
C ILE A 92 -5.29 10.08 0.84
N ALA A 93 -5.58 9.16 1.75
CA ALA A 93 -6.09 9.45 3.08
C ALA A 93 -5.11 8.90 4.13
N PHE A 94 -4.83 9.68 5.17
CA PHE A 94 -3.89 9.29 6.22
C PHE A 94 -4.65 8.90 7.49
N GLU A 95 -4.16 7.86 8.15
CA GLU A 95 -4.47 7.62 9.54
C GLU A 95 -3.47 8.33 10.46
N PRO A 96 -3.85 8.59 11.73
CA PRO A 96 -2.91 9.04 12.74
C PRO A 96 -1.74 8.06 12.89
N ALA A 97 -0.55 8.61 13.13
CA ALA A 97 0.60 7.80 13.50
C ALA A 97 0.34 7.07 14.83
N LYS A 98 0.83 5.84 14.92
CA LYS A 98 0.67 4.92 16.05
C LYS A 98 2.05 4.43 16.50
N VAL A 99 2.11 3.91 17.72
CA VAL A 99 3.33 3.37 18.33
C VAL A 99 3.04 2.02 18.94
N ASP A 100 3.88 1.04 18.66
CA ASP A 100 3.87 -0.27 19.28
C ASP A 100 4.98 -0.33 20.33
N ASN A 101 4.57 -0.26 21.60
CA ASN A 101 5.46 -0.36 22.74
C ASN A 101 5.65 -1.81 23.23
N SER A 102 5.04 -2.80 22.58
CA SER A 102 5.21 -4.22 22.92
C SER A 102 6.55 -4.80 22.46
N VAL A 103 7.26 -4.06 21.60
CA VAL A 103 8.57 -4.40 21.04
C VAL A 103 9.62 -3.38 21.47
N SER A 104 10.89 -3.80 21.52
CA SER A 104 12.03 -2.96 21.89
C SER A 104 13.12 -3.00 20.81
N PRO A 105 13.55 -1.84 20.25
CA PRO A 105 12.97 -0.52 20.47
C PRO A 105 11.51 -0.44 19.98
N PRO A 106 10.69 0.51 20.51
CA PRO A 106 9.32 0.70 20.04
C PRO A 106 9.26 0.92 18.54
N LEU A 107 8.25 0.40 17.88
CA LEU A 107 8.02 0.64 16.46
C LEU A 107 6.98 1.75 16.28
N HIS A 108 7.30 2.68 15.40
CA HIS A 108 6.41 3.74 14.94
C HIS A 108 5.83 3.34 13.59
N PHE A 109 4.54 3.58 13.40
CA PHE A 109 3.89 3.30 12.14
C PHE A 109 2.82 4.33 11.80
N GLN A 110 2.58 4.51 10.51
CA GLN A 110 1.47 5.30 10.01
C GLN A 110 0.85 4.53 8.84
N ASP A 111 -0.47 4.52 8.80
CA ASP A 111 -1.23 3.91 7.72
C ASP A 111 -1.76 5.00 6.79
N ALA A 112 -1.79 4.70 5.50
CA ALA A 112 -2.37 5.55 4.48
C ALA A 112 -3.10 4.71 3.44
N TRP A 113 -4.19 5.24 2.90
CA TRP A 113 -5.02 4.60 1.90
C TRP A 113 -4.86 5.34 0.58
N LEU A 114 -4.30 4.67 -0.42
CA LEU A 114 -4.14 5.20 -1.77
C LEU A 114 -5.30 4.70 -2.61
N THR A 115 -6.06 5.63 -3.18
CA THR A 115 -7.25 5.31 -3.95
C THR A 115 -7.17 5.90 -5.36
N PHE A 116 -7.68 5.17 -6.34
CA PHE A 116 -7.97 5.70 -7.67
C PHE A 116 -9.06 4.89 -8.37
N THR A 117 -9.80 5.55 -9.26
CA THR A 117 -10.76 4.88 -10.12
C THR A 117 -10.14 4.59 -11.48
N SER A 118 -10.27 3.36 -11.96
CA SER A 118 -10.01 2.99 -13.34
C SER A 118 -11.32 2.92 -14.11
N ARG A 119 -11.42 3.72 -15.18
CA ARG A 119 -12.57 3.75 -16.08
C ARG A 119 -12.23 3.17 -17.45
N ARG A 120 -13.28 2.88 -18.23
CA ARG A 120 -13.14 2.54 -19.65
C ARG A 120 -12.35 3.62 -20.41
N GLY A 121 -11.45 3.17 -21.29
CA GLY A 121 -10.56 4.02 -22.10
C GLY A 121 -11.19 4.56 -23.38
#